data_AF-A0A958REQ5-F1
#
_entry.id   AF-A0A958REQ5-F1
#
_cell.length_a   1.000
_cell.length_b   1.000
_cell.length_c   1.000
_cell.angle_alpha   90.00
_cell.angle_beta   90.00
_cell.angle_gamma   90.00
#
_symmetry.space_group_name_H-M   'P 1'
#
loop_
_entity.id
_entity.type
_entity.pdbx_description
1 polymer ?
#
loop_
_entity_poly.entity_id
_entity_poly.type
_entity_poly.pdbx_seq_one_letter_code
_entity_poly.pdbx_strand_id
1 'polypeptide(L)'
;MKQTLLVLISILILPLTSQAQWNLFGSKKEIELKCESLNDIKKGFLIAHIHTSKMTPTLEARTIKQHLESFDPMKIYFSKQDVDSLQAKMKDIFKNVKAGNCKQLEDVQDFYIQRVKDRVAFAKKKLTPDFKFDKNIRIILDPDKRGWAKNKNDLQK
;
A
#
# COMPACT_ATOMS: atom_id res chain seq x y z
N MET A 1 -54.55 -3.75 -49.54
CA MET A 1 -54.15 -2.43 -48.98
C MET A 1 -54.60 -2.19 -47.52
N LYS A 2 -54.83 -3.22 -46.69
CA LYS A 2 -55.15 -3.03 -45.26
C LYS A 2 -54.22 -3.75 -44.28
N GLN A 3 -53.27 -4.56 -44.75
CA GLN A 3 -52.31 -5.27 -43.89
C GLN A 3 -50.92 -4.62 -43.82
N THR A 4 -50.58 -3.72 -44.75
CA THR A 4 -49.29 -3.00 -44.72
C THR A 4 -49.27 -1.80 -43.77
N LEU A 5 -50.43 -1.34 -43.28
CA LEU A 5 -50.52 -0.16 -42.39
C LEU A 5 -50.37 -0.50 -40.90
N LEU A 6 -50.60 -1.76 -40.49
CA LEU A 6 -50.53 -2.19 -39.09
C LEU A 6 -49.11 -2.54 -38.62
N VAL A 7 -48.20 -2.90 -39.54
CA VAL A 7 -46.81 -3.24 -39.19
C VAL A 7 -45.98 -1.97 -38.89
N LEU A 8 -46.30 -0.85 -39.54
CA LEU A 8 -45.58 0.42 -39.40
C LEU A 8 -45.81 1.14 -38.05
N ILE A 9 -46.86 0.80 -37.30
CA ILE A 9 -47.15 1.43 -35.99
C ILE A 9 -46.40 0.70 -34.84
N SER A 10 -45.98 -0.55 -35.03
CA SER A 10 -45.25 -1.31 -33.99
C SER A 10 -43.75 -0.95 -33.88
N ILE A 11 -43.16 -0.35 -34.92
CA ILE A 11 -41.73 -0.02 -34.96
C ILE A 11 -41.43 1.36 -34.34
N LEU A 12 -42.45 2.20 -34.12
CA LEU A 12 -42.26 3.57 -33.64
C LEU A 12 -42.22 3.72 -32.10
N ILE A 13 -42.37 2.63 -31.32
CA ILE A 13 -42.38 2.68 -29.85
C ILE A 13 -41.09 2.09 -29.23
N LEU A 14 -40.17 1.55 -30.05
CA LEU A 14 -39.01 0.78 -29.57
C LEU A 14 -37.62 1.45 -29.52
N PRO A 15 -37.43 2.79 -29.62
CA PRO A 15 -36.12 3.37 -29.29
C PRO A 15 -36.09 4.22 -28.01
N LEU A 16 -37.19 4.34 -27.24
CA LEU A 16 -37.20 5.20 -26.04
C LEU A 16 -36.86 4.50 -24.72
N THR A 17 -36.79 3.17 -24.68
CA THR A 17 -36.36 2.45 -23.47
C THR A 17 -34.85 2.17 -23.43
N SER A 18 -34.14 2.24 -24.57
CA SER A 18 -32.70 1.96 -24.63
C SER A 18 -31.82 2.95 -23.87
N GLN A 19 -32.30 4.17 -23.59
CA GLN A 19 -31.53 5.13 -22.77
C GLN A 19 -31.83 5.05 -21.27
N ALA A 20 -32.92 4.37 -20.85
CA ALA A 20 -33.22 4.19 -19.43
C ALA A 20 -32.45 3.03 -18.78
N GLN A 21 -31.84 2.13 -19.58
CA GLN A 21 -31.13 0.97 -19.05
C GLN A 21 -29.67 1.24 -18.67
N TRP A 22 -29.07 2.38 -19.05
CA TRP A 22 -27.69 2.70 -18.68
C TRP A 22 -27.52 3.08 -17.21
N ASN A 23 -28.58 3.56 -16.55
CA ASN A 23 -28.58 3.85 -15.12
C ASN A 23 -28.78 2.60 -14.23
N LEU A 24 -29.18 1.45 -14.79
CA LEU A 24 -29.29 0.18 -14.04
C LEU A 24 -27.94 -0.51 -13.83
N PHE A 25 -26.93 -0.16 -14.65
CA PHE A 25 -25.56 -0.69 -14.54
C PHE A 25 -24.56 0.36 -14.02
N GLY A 26 -25.06 1.53 -13.63
CA GLY A 26 -24.29 2.76 -13.45
C GLY A 26 -24.12 3.25 -12.01
N SER A 27 -24.15 2.37 -11.00
CA SER A 27 -23.56 2.73 -9.71
C SER A 27 -22.35 1.85 -9.45
N LYS A 28 -21.19 2.32 -9.87
CA LYS A 28 -19.93 1.79 -9.35
C LYS A 28 -19.88 2.23 -7.89
N LYS A 29 -20.46 1.42 -6.99
CA LYS A 29 -20.38 1.68 -5.55
C LYS A 29 -18.90 1.72 -5.20
N GLU A 30 -18.39 2.91 -4.92
CA GLU A 30 -17.01 3.07 -4.48
C GLU A 30 -16.87 2.30 -3.17
N ILE A 31 -16.01 1.29 -3.18
CA ILE A 31 -15.69 0.52 -1.99
C ILE A 31 -14.69 1.37 -1.21
N GLU A 32 -15.18 2.08 -0.20
CA GLU A 32 -14.33 2.74 0.78
C GLU A 32 -13.73 1.66 1.71
N LEU A 33 -12.42 1.46 1.63
CA LEU A 33 -11.70 0.54 2.52
C LEU A 33 -11.45 1.23 3.87
N LYS A 34 -11.95 0.62 4.94
CA LYS A 34 -11.78 1.10 6.32
C LYS A 34 -10.88 0.17 7.12
N CYS A 35 -10.44 0.59 8.29
CA CYS A 35 -9.61 -0.23 9.17
C CYS A 35 -10.27 -1.59 9.47
N GLU A 36 -11.58 -1.58 9.68
CA GLU A 36 -12.39 -2.76 9.98
C GLU A 36 -12.37 -3.76 8.81
N SER A 37 -12.26 -3.28 7.57
CA SER A 37 -12.18 -4.12 6.38
C SER A 37 -10.92 -5.00 6.37
N LEU A 38 -9.84 -4.57 7.04
CA LEU A 38 -8.58 -5.32 7.05
C LEU A 38 -8.70 -6.68 7.71
N ASN A 39 -9.54 -6.83 8.73
CA ASN A 39 -9.70 -8.12 9.40
C ASN A 39 -10.29 -9.17 8.45
N ASP A 40 -11.26 -8.80 7.64
CA ASP A 40 -11.91 -9.70 6.69
C ASP A 40 -11.04 -9.97 5.47
N ILE A 41 -10.34 -8.95 4.96
CA ILE A 41 -9.33 -9.13 3.90
C ILE A 41 -8.23 -10.10 4.36
N LYS A 42 -7.69 -9.89 5.57
CA LYS A 42 -6.65 -10.74 6.16
C LYS A 42 -7.12 -12.19 6.32
N LYS A 43 -8.36 -12.41 6.78
CA LYS A 43 -8.95 -13.76 6.84
C LYS A 43 -9.08 -14.35 5.43
N GLY A 44 -9.56 -13.58 4.46
CA GLY A 44 -9.73 -13.99 3.07
C GLY A 44 -8.46 -14.60 2.48
N PHE A 45 -7.30 -13.98 2.74
CA PHE A 45 -6.01 -14.52 2.32
C PHE A 45 -5.67 -15.91 2.87
N LEU A 46 -6.21 -16.29 4.03
CA LEU A 46 -5.85 -17.54 4.71
C LEU A 46 -6.90 -18.66 4.58
N ILE A 47 -8.14 -18.37 4.18
CA ILE A 47 -9.24 -19.36 4.15
C ILE A 47 -8.89 -20.58 3.30
N ALA A 48 -8.27 -20.37 2.13
CA ALA A 48 -7.94 -21.43 1.17
C ALA A 48 -6.44 -21.51 0.87
N HIS A 49 -5.60 -20.94 1.73
CA HIS A 49 -4.16 -20.89 1.47
C HIS A 49 -3.52 -22.26 1.72
N ILE A 50 -2.86 -22.82 0.69
CA ILE A 50 -2.30 -24.18 0.68
C ILE A 50 -1.32 -24.41 1.84
N HIS A 51 -0.46 -23.42 2.13
CA HIS A 51 0.59 -23.56 3.15
C HIS A 51 0.15 -23.26 4.60
N THR A 52 -0.72 -22.27 4.83
CA THR A 52 -1.10 -21.84 6.18
C THR A 52 -2.48 -21.21 6.19
N SER A 53 -3.39 -21.75 7.01
CA SER A 53 -4.74 -21.20 7.21
C SER A 53 -4.93 -20.47 8.54
N LYS A 54 -3.85 -20.38 9.35
CA LYS A 54 -3.92 -19.84 10.72
C LYS A 54 -3.14 -18.53 10.84
N MET A 55 -3.70 -17.61 11.63
CA MET A 55 -3.01 -16.41 12.09
C MET A 55 -2.03 -16.78 13.20
N THR A 56 -0.77 -17.02 12.86
CA THR A 56 0.26 -17.40 13.84
C THR A 56 1.17 -16.21 14.18
N PRO A 57 1.84 -16.21 15.35
CA PRO A 57 2.84 -15.19 15.68
C PRO A 57 3.99 -15.12 14.65
N THR A 58 4.37 -16.27 14.08
CA THR A 58 5.38 -16.32 13.02
C THR A 58 4.90 -15.65 11.74
N LEU A 59 3.64 -15.85 11.35
CA LEU A 59 3.06 -15.16 10.19
C LEU A 59 3.00 -13.65 10.45
N GLU A 60 2.54 -13.23 11.63
CA GLU A 60 2.52 -11.81 12.02
C GLU A 60 3.90 -11.17 11.91
N ALA A 61 4.93 -11.77 12.51
CA ALA A 61 6.30 -11.26 12.46
C ALA A 61 6.83 -11.15 11.02
N ARG A 62 6.52 -12.13 10.16
CA ARG A 62 6.88 -12.10 8.74
C ARG A 62 6.14 -10.99 7.98
N THR A 63 4.84 -10.82 8.24
CA THR A 63 4.04 -9.76 7.63
C THR A 63 4.56 -8.38 8.04
N ILE A 64 4.88 -8.17 9.32
CA ILE A 64 5.48 -6.93 9.82
C ILE A 64 6.80 -6.64 9.09
N LYS A 65 7.70 -7.64 8.99
CA LYS A 65 8.97 -7.50 8.28
C LYS A 65 8.75 -7.08 6.82
N GLN A 66 7.91 -7.82 6.09
CA GLN A 66 7.65 -7.53 4.68
C GLN A 66 6.97 -6.18 4.48
N HIS A 67 6.09 -5.76 5.39
CA HIS A 67 5.45 -4.47 5.34
C HIS A 67 6.46 -3.32 5.45
N LEU A 68 7.42 -3.40 6.38
CA LEU A 68 8.50 -2.41 6.48
C LEU A 68 9.43 -2.43 5.26
N GLU A 69 9.76 -3.61 4.74
CA GLU A 69 10.53 -3.75 3.50
C GLU A 69 9.79 -3.17 2.29
N SER A 70 8.45 -3.21 2.26
CA SER A 70 7.65 -2.61 1.19
C SER A 70 7.69 -1.07 1.18
N PHE A 71 7.88 -0.45 2.35
CA PHE A 71 8.09 1.00 2.45
C PHE A 71 9.48 1.44 2.01
N ASP A 72 10.50 0.63 2.29
CA ASP A 72 11.90 0.99 2.01
C ASP A 72 12.67 -0.17 1.37
N PRO A 73 12.29 -0.59 0.14
CA PRO A 73 12.92 -1.73 -0.52
C PRO A 73 14.40 -1.49 -0.83
N MET A 74 14.76 -0.22 -1.05
CA MET A 74 16.15 0.19 -1.30
C MET A 74 16.97 0.41 -0.03
N LYS A 75 16.35 0.32 1.15
CA LYS A 75 16.97 0.53 2.47
C LYS A 75 17.66 1.90 2.60
N ILE A 76 17.03 2.95 2.06
CA ILE A 76 17.55 4.33 2.03
C ILE A 76 16.80 5.29 2.95
N TYR A 77 15.63 4.93 3.48
CA TYR A 77 14.83 5.80 4.33
C TYR A 77 14.98 5.45 5.82
N PHE A 78 14.98 4.16 6.15
CA PHE A 78 15.07 3.66 7.51
C PHE A 78 16.49 3.30 7.92
N SER A 79 16.80 3.50 9.20
CA SER A 79 17.95 2.88 9.84
C SER A 79 17.56 1.56 10.49
N LYS A 80 18.53 0.73 10.84
CA LYS A 80 18.30 -0.53 11.56
C LYS A 80 17.58 -0.30 12.89
N GLN A 81 17.95 0.75 13.62
CA GLN A 81 17.27 1.16 14.85
C GLN A 81 15.80 1.50 14.61
N ASP A 82 15.47 2.15 13.49
CA ASP A 82 14.09 2.47 13.14
C ASP A 82 13.30 1.19 12.87
N VAL A 83 13.86 0.29 12.04
CA VAL A 83 13.22 -0.98 11.72
C VAL A 83 12.95 -1.80 12.98
N ASP A 84 13.91 -1.89 13.89
CA ASP A 84 13.76 -2.65 15.13
C ASP A 84 12.68 -2.05 16.04
N SER A 85 12.65 -0.71 16.14
CA SER A 85 11.62 0.02 16.89
C SER A 85 10.23 -0.17 16.28
N LEU A 86 10.09 -0.05 14.96
CA LEU A 86 8.82 -0.21 14.25
C LEU A 86 8.32 -1.66 14.32
N GLN A 87 9.23 -2.65 14.21
CA GLN A 87 8.88 -4.06 14.41
C GLN A 87 8.32 -4.31 15.82
N ALA A 88 8.99 -3.79 16.85
CA ALA A 88 8.51 -3.90 18.22
C ALA A 88 7.15 -3.18 18.41
N LYS A 89 7.00 -2.00 17.81
CA LYS A 89 5.77 -1.20 17.87
C LYS A 89 4.57 -1.89 17.23
N MET A 90 4.78 -2.69 16.19
CA MET A 90 3.73 -3.43 15.49
C MET A 90 3.44 -4.82 16.08
N LYS A 91 4.05 -5.21 17.21
CA LYS A 91 3.70 -6.46 17.88
C LYS A 91 2.19 -6.50 18.17
N ASP A 92 1.59 -7.69 18.03
CA ASP A 92 0.15 -7.94 18.24
C ASP A 92 -0.77 -7.20 17.24
N ILE A 93 -0.25 -6.73 16.10
CA ILE A 93 -1.02 -6.02 15.08
C ILE A 93 -2.23 -6.82 14.58
N PHE A 94 -2.14 -8.15 14.45
CA PHE A 94 -3.26 -8.97 14.01
C PHE A 94 -4.41 -8.96 15.00
N LYS A 95 -4.11 -8.89 16.31
CA LYS A 95 -5.12 -8.75 17.36
C LYS A 95 -5.74 -7.36 17.33
N ASN A 96 -4.92 -6.31 17.19
CA ASN A 96 -5.39 -4.92 17.20
C ASN A 96 -6.26 -4.60 15.97
N VAL A 97 -5.85 -5.03 14.79
CA VAL A 97 -6.66 -4.90 13.56
C VAL A 97 -7.97 -5.68 13.67
N LYS A 98 -7.97 -6.87 14.31
CA LYS A 98 -9.21 -7.61 14.57
C LYS A 98 -10.19 -6.81 15.45
N ALA A 99 -9.67 -5.97 16.34
CA ALA A 99 -10.46 -5.07 17.18
C ALA A 99 -10.78 -3.72 16.50
N GLY A 100 -10.49 -3.55 15.20
CA GLY A 100 -10.70 -2.29 14.49
C GLY A 100 -9.71 -1.19 14.86
N ASN A 101 -8.57 -1.52 15.47
CA ASN A 101 -7.53 -0.56 15.83
C ASN A 101 -6.34 -0.65 14.86
N CYS A 102 -6.24 0.33 13.96
CA CYS A 102 -5.17 0.44 12.96
C CYS A 102 -4.09 1.47 13.32
N LYS A 103 -4.11 2.03 14.54
CA LYS A 103 -3.19 3.11 14.94
C LYS A 103 -1.71 2.74 14.74
N GLN A 104 -1.34 1.49 14.96
CA GLN A 104 0.03 1.02 14.73
C GLN A 104 0.46 1.16 13.26
N LEU A 105 -0.45 0.93 12.30
CA LEU A 105 -0.17 1.06 10.87
C LEU A 105 -0.09 2.53 10.46
N GLU A 106 -1.02 3.35 10.96
CA GLU A 106 -1.02 4.81 10.76
C GLU A 106 0.27 5.44 11.27
N ASP A 107 0.69 5.06 12.48
CA ASP A 107 1.93 5.54 13.07
C ASP A 107 3.18 5.15 12.25
N VAL A 108 3.18 3.97 11.61
CA VAL A 108 4.28 3.53 10.73
C VAL A 108 4.26 4.33 9.42
N GLN A 109 3.09 4.58 8.86
CA GLN A 109 2.91 5.43 7.68
C GLN A 109 3.41 6.86 7.94
N ASP A 110 3.02 7.46 9.06
CA ASP A 110 3.46 8.81 9.44
C ASP A 110 4.97 8.86 9.64
N PHE A 111 5.54 7.84 10.28
CA PHE A 111 6.98 7.72 10.45
C PHE A 111 7.69 7.62 9.09
N TYR A 112 7.17 6.82 8.16
CA TYR A 112 7.71 6.73 6.80
C TYR A 112 7.66 8.08 6.07
N ILE A 113 6.52 8.78 6.09
CA ILE A 113 6.39 10.11 5.51
C ILE A 113 7.43 11.06 6.08
N GLN A 114 7.66 11.04 7.40
CA GLN A 114 8.68 11.87 8.03
C GLN A 114 10.09 11.50 7.55
N ARG A 115 10.41 10.22 7.39
CA ARG A 115 11.72 9.77 6.89
C ARG A 115 11.97 10.18 5.44
N VAL A 116 10.94 10.15 4.59
CA VAL A 116 11.02 10.67 3.23
C VAL A 116 11.30 12.18 3.25
N LYS A 117 10.59 12.95 4.08
CA LYS A 117 10.82 14.40 4.24
C LYS A 117 12.25 14.69 4.70
N ASP A 118 12.75 13.98 5.72
CA ASP A 118 14.13 14.10 6.22
C ASP A 118 15.16 13.83 5.12
N ARG A 119 14.93 12.77 4.30
CA ARG A 119 15.82 12.40 3.20
C ARG A 119 15.85 13.46 2.10
N VAL A 120 14.69 14.01 1.73
CA VAL A 120 14.60 15.11 0.76
C VAL A 120 15.29 16.36 1.27
N ALA A 121 15.08 16.72 2.54
CA ALA A 121 15.73 17.88 3.17
C ALA A 121 17.26 17.72 3.19
N PHE A 122 17.75 16.53 3.53
CA PHE A 122 19.17 16.21 3.47
C PHE A 122 19.74 16.38 2.06
N ALA A 123 19.08 15.80 1.04
CA ALA A 123 19.52 15.91 -0.35
C ALA A 123 19.59 17.38 -0.81
N LYS A 124 18.55 18.17 -0.54
CA LYS A 124 18.52 19.60 -0.86
C LYS A 124 19.63 20.39 -0.17
N LYS A 125 19.95 20.07 1.08
CA LYS A 125 21.05 20.72 1.83
C LYS A 125 22.43 20.36 1.28
N LYS A 126 22.60 19.14 0.76
CA LYS A 126 23.90 18.64 0.26
C LYS A 126 24.16 19.02 -1.20
N LEU A 127 23.14 19.03 -2.04
CA LEU A 127 23.24 19.31 -3.46
C LEU A 127 23.22 20.83 -3.73
N THR A 128 24.26 21.51 -3.30
CA THR A 128 24.51 22.93 -3.62
C THR A 128 25.30 23.06 -4.94
N PRO A 129 25.40 24.25 -5.55
CA PRO A 129 26.21 24.46 -6.75
C PRO A 129 27.68 24.04 -6.61
N ASP A 130 28.22 24.08 -5.40
CA ASP A 130 29.60 23.69 -5.09
C ASP A 130 29.79 22.19 -4.87
N PHE A 131 28.72 21.40 -4.93
CA PHE A 131 28.79 19.95 -4.74
C PHE A 131 29.69 19.31 -5.79
N LYS A 132 30.65 18.49 -5.32
CA LYS A 132 31.55 17.70 -6.16
C LYS A 132 31.32 16.22 -5.90
N PHE A 133 31.18 15.44 -6.97
CA PHE A 133 31.14 13.99 -6.88
C PHE A 133 32.53 13.45 -6.54
N ASP A 134 32.61 12.56 -5.56
CA ASP A 134 33.80 11.77 -5.31
C ASP A 134 33.96 10.72 -6.40
N LYS A 135 35.04 10.82 -7.18
CA LYS A 135 35.33 9.90 -8.30
C LYS A 135 35.69 8.50 -7.84
N ASN A 136 36.07 8.33 -6.58
CA ASN A 136 36.45 7.04 -6.01
C ASN A 136 35.29 6.37 -5.26
N ILE A 137 34.12 7.02 -5.19
CA ILE A 137 32.98 6.48 -4.47
C ILE A 137 32.52 5.17 -5.10
N ARG A 138 32.30 4.17 -4.25
CA ARG A 138 31.68 2.91 -4.63
C ARG A 138 30.34 2.78 -3.93
N ILE A 139 29.31 2.47 -4.70
CA ILE A 139 27.95 2.32 -4.21
C ILE A 139 27.57 0.85 -4.34
N ILE A 140 27.16 0.23 -3.23
CA ILE A 140 26.55 -1.10 -3.26
C ILE A 140 25.12 -0.93 -3.75
N LEU A 141 24.82 -1.34 -4.98
CA LEU A 141 23.48 -1.19 -5.59
C LEU A 141 22.46 -2.17 -5.02
N ASP A 142 22.90 -3.38 -4.65
CA ASP A 142 22.05 -4.42 -4.07
C ASP A 142 21.67 -4.04 -2.62
N PRO A 143 20.38 -3.78 -2.35
CA PRO A 143 19.94 -3.36 -1.02
C PRO A 143 20.04 -4.48 0.02
N ASP A 144 19.99 -5.75 -0.37
CA ASP A 144 20.13 -6.88 0.56
C ASP A 144 21.57 -7.02 1.02
N LYS A 145 22.54 -6.75 0.14
CA LYS A 145 23.96 -6.68 0.50
C LYS A 145 24.29 -5.43 1.31
N ARG A 146 23.69 -4.28 0.98
CA ARG A 146 23.91 -3.02 1.69
C ARG A 146 23.36 -3.05 3.11
N GLY A 147 22.15 -3.61 3.28
CA GLY A 147 21.39 -3.54 4.52
C GLY A 147 20.93 -2.12 4.85
N TRP A 148 20.20 -1.98 5.96
CA TRP A 148 19.89 -0.67 6.51
C TRP A 148 21.12 -0.08 7.20
N ALA A 149 21.29 1.24 7.08
CA ALA A 149 22.28 1.97 7.86
C ALA A 149 22.05 1.76 9.36
N LYS A 150 23.11 1.69 10.17
CA LYS A 150 22.98 1.32 11.60
C LYS A 150 22.13 2.33 12.38
N ASN A 151 22.24 3.61 12.05
CA ASN A 151 21.59 4.72 12.76
C ASN A 151 21.35 5.91 11.80
N LYS A 152 20.76 6.99 12.32
CA LYS A 152 20.44 8.20 11.54
C LYS A 152 21.66 8.92 10.98
N ASN A 153 22.81 8.90 11.67
CA ASN A 153 24.03 9.54 11.16
C ASN A 153 24.58 8.78 9.96
N ASP A 154 24.57 7.45 10.03
CA ASP A 154 25.00 6.61 8.91
C ASP A 154 24.05 6.70 7.70
N LEU A 155 22.77 7.03 7.92
CA LEU A 155 21.85 7.36 6.81
C LEU A 155 22.26 8.62 6.06
N GLN A 156 22.93 9.57 6.70
CA GLN A 156 23.28 10.89 6.13
C GLN A 156 24.71 10.97 5.59
N LYS A 157 25.38 9.83 5.45
CA LYS A 157 26.66 9.71 4.76
C LYS A 157 26.41 9.47 3.28
#